data_AF-A0A6G0WLU2-F1
#
_entry.id   AF-A0A6G0WLU2-F1
#
_cell.length_a   1.000
_cell.length_b   1.000
_cell.length_c   1.000
_cell.angle_alpha   90.00
_cell.angle_beta   90.00
_cell.angle_gamma   90.00
#
_symmetry.space_group_name_H-M   'P 1'
#
loop_
_entity.id
_entity.type
_entity.pdbx_description
1 polymer ?
#
loop_
_entity_poly.entity_id
_entity_poly.type
_entity_poly.pdbx_seq_one_letter_code
_entity_poly.pdbx_strand_id
1 'polypeptide(L)'
;MSIYLRVKRKNQTFFVLAEPHDTFVKIKETLASILSLSSPNQVQLWHTNKQKELLDAATVADQEIENDAIIYLCLKKENSDAWEEIQVTKIDHDHHDGNNNDHSTKG
;
A
#
# COMPACT_ATOMS: atom_id res chain seq x y z
N MET A 1 0.25 8.53 -20.01
CA MET A 1 -0.36 7.25 -19.57
C MET A 1 -0.46 7.33 -18.07
N SER A 2 -1.65 7.10 -17.51
CA SER A 2 -1.83 7.04 -16.06
C SER A 2 -1.52 5.63 -15.58
N ILE A 3 -0.98 5.50 -14.37
CA ILE A 3 -0.77 4.23 -13.71
C ILE A 3 -1.67 4.11 -12.48
N TYR A 4 -2.03 2.88 -12.17
CA TYR A 4 -2.84 2.57 -11.00
C TYR A 4 -1.95 2.07 -9.86
N LEU A 5 -2.04 2.68 -8.68
CA LEU A 5 -1.26 2.32 -7.51
C LEU A 5 -2.14 1.75 -6.42
N ARG A 6 -1.66 0.65 -5.81
CA ARG A 6 -2.29 0.01 -4.65
C ARG A 6 -1.49 0.36 -3.40
N VAL A 7 -1.94 1.36 -2.67
CA VAL A 7 -1.30 1.79 -1.43
C VAL A 7 -1.85 0.97 -0.27
N LYS A 8 -1.02 0.15 0.36
CA LYS A 8 -1.46 -0.72 1.47
C LYS A 8 -0.99 -0.22 2.83
N ARG A 9 -1.88 -0.31 3.82
CA ARG A 9 -1.60 -0.04 5.25
C ARG A 9 -2.45 -0.96 6.11
N LYS A 10 -1.83 -1.82 6.93
CA LYS A 10 -2.52 -2.78 7.81
C LYS A 10 -3.51 -3.62 7.00
N ASN A 11 -4.82 -3.49 7.26
CA ASN A 11 -5.91 -4.13 6.52
C ASN A 11 -6.58 -3.22 5.46
N GLN A 12 -6.03 -2.04 5.18
CA GLN A 12 -6.58 -1.07 4.23
C GLN A 12 -5.78 -1.09 2.93
N THR A 13 -6.49 -0.96 1.81
CA THR A 13 -5.90 -0.75 0.48
C THR A 13 -6.55 0.48 -0.14
N PHE A 14 -5.74 1.49 -0.46
CA PHE A 14 -6.15 2.68 -1.18
C PHE A 14 -5.73 2.54 -2.64
N PHE A 15 -6.64 2.90 -3.52
CA PHE A 15 -6.40 2.87 -4.94
C PHE A 15 -6.20 4.29 -5.44
N VAL A 16 -4.99 4.58 -5.93
CA VAL A 16 -4.60 5.92 -6.37
C VAL A 16 -4.24 5.87 -7.84
N LEU A 17 -4.91 6.70 -8.64
CA LEU A 17 -4.52 6.96 -10.02
C LEU A 17 -3.42 8.03 -10.00
N ALA A 18 -2.26 7.73 -10.57
CA ALA A 18 -1.13 8.64 -10.63
C ALA A 18 -0.58 8.72 -12.05
N GLU A 19 0.00 9.85 -12.42
CA GLU A 19 0.74 10.01 -13.67
C GLU A 19 2.24 9.79 -13.44
N PRO A 20 3.02 9.37 -14.44
CA PRO A 20 4.46 9.15 -14.30
C PRO A 20 5.23 10.40 -13.85
N HIS A 21 4.71 11.59 -14.16
CA HIS A 21 5.28 12.87 -13.76
C HIS A 21 4.75 13.36 -12.41
N ASP A 22 3.73 12.71 -11.82
CA ASP A 22 3.27 13.06 -10.48
C ASP A 22 4.35 12.74 -9.46
N THR A 23 4.50 13.65 -8.50
CA THR A 23 5.39 13.53 -7.37
C THR A 23 4.72 12.79 -6.22
N PHE A 24 5.51 12.15 -5.36
CA PHE A 24 4.93 11.46 -4.20
C PHE A 24 4.30 12.41 -3.19
N VAL A 25 4.66 13.71 -3.16
CA VAL A 25 3.92 14.69 -2.34
C VAL A 25 2.44 14.74 -2.72
N LYS A 26 2.10 14.75 -4.01
CA LYS A 26 0.71 14.81 -4.47
C LYS A 26 -0.08 13.55 -4.11
N ILE A 27 0.59 12.40 -4.13
CA ILE A 27 0.03 11.13 -3.65
C ILE A 27 -0.18 11.18 -2.13
N LYS A 28 0.80 11.70 -1.36
CA LYS A 28 0.68 11.89 0.10
C LYS A 28 -0.47 12.85 0.46
N GLU A 29 -0.65 13.94 -0.28
CA GLU A 29 -1.77 14.88 -0.09
C GLU A 29 -3.12 14.21 -0.31
N THR A 30 -3.24 13.42 -1.39
CA THR A 30 -4.45 12.65 -1.68
C THR A 30 -4.76 11.68 -0.54
N LEU A 31 -3.76 10.92 -0.07
CA LEU A 31 -3.91 9.98 1.04
C LEU A 31 -4.22 10.68 2.36
N ALA A 32 -3.57 11.81 2.64
CA ALA A 32 -3.84 12.63 3.82
C ALA A 32 -5.28 13.14 3.82
N SER A 33 -5.80 13.57 2.67
CA SER A 33 -7.19 13.99 2.51
C SER A 33 -8.16 12.82 2.76
N ILE A 34 -7.91 11.65 2.16
CA ILE A 34 -8.72 10.43 2.37
C ILE A 34 -8.74 10.01 3.84
N LEU A 35 -7.58 10.11 4.51
CA LEU A 35 -7.40 9.73 5.91
C LEU A 35 -7.77 10.85 6.90
N SER A 36 -8.24 12.01 6.41
CA SER A 36 -8.55 13.20 7.22
C SER A 36 -7.39 13.63 8.14
N LEU A 37 -6.16 13.58 7.63
CA LEU A 37 -4.96 14.02 8.34
C LEU A 37 -4.74 15.52 8.20
N SER A 38 -4.13 16.13 9.21
CA SER A 38 -3.85 17.56 9.23
C SER A 38 -2.73 17.97 8.28
N SER A 39 -1.83 17.04 7.91
CA SER A 39 -0.72 17.33 7.00
C SER A 39 -0.24 16.10 6.21
N PRO A 40 0.18 16.26 4.94
CA PRO A 40 0.80 15.18 4.16
C PRO A 40 2.13 14.69 4.76
N ASN A 41 2.77 15.52 5.60
CA ASN A 41 3.97 15.16 6.36
C ASN A 41 3.73 14.08 7.42
N GLN A 42 2.47 13.73 7.70
CA GLN A 42 2.12 12.59 8.54
C GLN A 42 2.05 11.28 7.75
N VAL A 43 2.28 11.33 6.44
CA VAL A 43 2.24 10.18 5.53
C VAL A 43 3.63 9.87 5.00
N GLN A 44 4.08 8.64 5.26
CA GLN A 44 5.31 8.11 4.70
C GLN A 44 4.99 6.96 3.75
N LEU A 45 5.61 7.00 2.58
CA LEU A 45 5.40 6.02 1.52
C LEU A 45 6.67 5.21 1.31
N TRP A 46 6.49 3.92 1.08
CA TRP A 46 7.57 2.97 0.87
C TRP A 46 7.36 2.21 -0.43
N HIS A 47 8.47 1.97 -1.14
CA HIS A 47 8.48 1.21 -2.39
C HIS A 47 7.98 -0.22 -2.17
N THR A 48 7.66 -0.91 -3.26
CA THR A 48 7.23 -2.32 -3.30
C THR A 48 8.14 -3.26 -2.50
N ASN A 49 9.44 -2.93 -2.42
CA ASN A 49 10.46 -3.69 -1.71
C ASN A 49 10.56 -3.39 -0.20
N LYS A 50 9.79 -2.42 0.33
CA LYS A 50 9.82 -1.97 1.75
C LYS A 50 11.17 -1.45 2.27
N GLN A 51 12.19 -1.39 1.41
CA GLN A 51 13.56 -0.99 1.77
C GLN A 51 13.88 0.45 1.35
N LYS A 52 13.07 1.02 0.44
CA LYS A 52 13.28 2.35 -0.12
C LYS A 52 12.09 3.23 0.21
N GLU A 53 12.35 4.37 0.85
CA GLU A 53 11.35 5.40 1.05
C GLU A 53 11.10 6.16 -0.26
N LEU A 54 9.82 6.47 -0.52
CA LEU A 54 9.40 7.29 -1.66
C LEU A 54 9.35 8.75 -1.21
N LEU A 55 10.41 9.49 -1.57
CA LEU A 55 10.60 10.89 -1.20
C LEU A 55 9.61 11.80 -1.94
N ASP A 56 9.21 12.90 -1.31
CA ASP A 56 8.24 13.86 -1.84
C ASP A 56 8.62 14.44 -3.21
N ALA A 57 9.90 14.75 -3.41
CA ALA A 57 10.44 15.30 -4.65
C ALA A 57 10.58 14.28 -5.78
N ALA A 58 10.58 12.97 -5.47
CA ALA A 58 10.67 11.94 -6.49
C ALA A 58 9.34 11.82 -7.24
N THR A 59 9.42 11.48 -8.52
CA THR A 59 8.25 11.18 -9.34
C THR A 59 7.99 9.69 -9.40
N VAL A 60 6.77 9.33 -9.75
CA VAL A 60 6.38 7.94 -9.99
C VAL A 60 7.30 7.24 -11.00
N ALA A 61 7.70 7.93 -12.08
CA ALA A 61 8.60 7.39 -13.10
C ALA A 61 10.04 7.19 -12.59
N ASP A 62 10.54 8.09 -11.73
CA ASP A 62 11.90 7.99 -11.15
C ASP A 62 12.08 6.74 -10.28
N GLN A 63 10.97 6.23 -9.74
CA GLN A 63 10.96 5.06 -8.86
C GLN A 63 10.62 3.75 -9.59
N GLU A 64 10.58 3.79 -10.93
CA GLU A 64 10.32 2.64 -11.80
C GLU A 64 9.07 1.87 -11.38
N ILE A 65 8.01 2.60 -10.99
CA ILE A 65 6.79 1.99 -10.50
C ILE A 65 5.91 1.55 -11.67
N GLU A 66 5.64 0.25 -11.74
CA GLU A 66 4.77 -0.35 -12.75
C GLU A 66 3.29 -0.09 -12.47
N ASN A 67 2.47 -0.25 -13.51
CA ASN A 67 1.02 -0.20 -13.34
C ASN A 67 0.54 -1.34 -12.43
N ASP A 68 -0.41 -1.05 -11.54
CA ASP A 68 -0.93 -1.96 -10.51
C ASP A 68 0.09 -2.29 -9.40
N ALA A 69 1.22 -1.59 -9.33
CA ALA A 69 2.22 -1.80 -8.28
C ALA A 69 1.66 -1.54 -6.87
N ILE A 70 2.19 -2.29 -5.91
CA ILE A 70 1.83 -2.20 -4.49
C ILE A 70 2.89 -1.39 -3.76
N ILE A 71 2.51 -0.22 -3.24
CA ILE A 71 3.35 0.57 -2.33
C ILE A 71 2.77 0.52 -0.93
N TYR A 72 3.58 0.85 0.07
CA TYR A 72 3.15 0.80 1.46
C TYR A 72 3.07 2.19 2.06
N LEU A 73 2.08 2.38 2.94
CA LEU A 73 1.88 3.61 3.68
C LEU A 73 2.07 3.37 5.18
N CYS A 74 2.85 4.25 5.80
CA CYS A 74 3.00 4.37 7.24
C CYS A 74 2.55 5.76 7.67
N LEU A 75 1.80 5.85 8.77
CA LEU A 75 1.48 7.13 9.36
C LEU A 75 2.44 7.46 10.50
N LYS A 76 2.62 8.76 10.74
CA LYS A 76 3.28 9.26 11.95
C LYS A 76 2.40 8.96 13.16
N LYS A 77 3.00 8.46 14.25
CA LYS A 77 2.27 8.17 15.49
C LYS A 77 1.78 9.47 16.12
N GLU A 78 0.58 9.44 16.68
CA GLU A 78 0.02 10.60 17.37
C GLU A 78 0.90 10.97 18.57
N ASN A 79 1.18 12.27 18.74
CA ASN A 79 2.03 12.78 19.81
C ASN A 79 3.47 12.22 19.83
N SER A 80 3.99 11.74 18.70
CA SER A 80 5.35 11.20 18.61
C SER A 80 6.02 11.52 17.28
N ASP A 81 7.36 11.57 17.30
CA ASP A 81 8.15 11.66 16.07
C ASP A 81 8.38 10.30 15.40
N ALA A 82 7.91 9.23 16.04
CA ALA A 82 8.02 7.87 15.55
C ALA A 82 6.97 7.53 14.47
N TRP A 83 7.37 6.70 13.51
CA TRP A 83 6.51 6.19 12.44
C TRP A 83 5.87 4.85 12.82
N GLU A 84 4.74 4.54 12.20
CA GLU A 84 4.20 3.17 12.19
C GLU A 84 5.13 2.22 11.43
N GLU A 85 5.21 0.97 11.88
CA GLU A 85 5.89 -0.09 11.15
C GLU A 85 5.10 -0.47 9.89
N ILE A 86 5.80 -0.92 8.85
CA ILE A 86 5.18 -1.40 7.61
C ILE A 86 4.48 -2.74 7.87
N GLN A 87 3.29 -2.66 8.43
CA GLN A 87 2.41 -3.81 8.67
C GLN A 87 1.40 -3.89 7.53
N VAL A 88 1.37 -5.04 6.86
CA VAL A 88 0.37 -5.37 5.85
C VAL A 88 -0.15 -6.73 6.19
N THR A 89 -1.44 -6.79 6.46
CA THR A 89 -2.12 -8.07 6.62
C THR A 89 -2.11 -8.69 5.24
N LYS A 90 -1.40 -9.82 5.09
CA LYS A 90 -1.66 -10.70 3.96
C LYS A 90 -3.11 -11.15 4.17
N ILE A 91 -4.02 -10.59 3.40
CA ILE A 91 -5.33 -11.22 3.21
C ILE A 91 -4.97 -12.48 2.47
N ASP A 92 -4.83 -13.55 3.24
CA ASP A 92 -4.65 -14.89 2.73
C ASP A 92 -5.84 -15.12 1.81
N HIS A 93 -5.57 -15.17 0.51
CA HIS A 93 -6.52 -15.72 -0.42
C HIS A 93 -6.39 -17.24 -0.24
N ASP A 94 -6.81 -17.72 0.93
CA ASP A 94 -7.01 -19.14 1.20
C ASP A 94 -8.09 -19.59 0.23
N HIS A 95 -7.66 -20.09 -0.93
CA HIS A 95 -8.45 -21.05 -1.65
C HIS A 95 -8.53 -22.27 -0.73
N HIS A 96 -9.54 -22.27 0.14
CA HIS A 96 -10.01 -23.46 0.81
C HIS A 96 -10.59 -24.35 -0.30
N ASP A 97 -9.71 -25.07 -1.00
CA ASP A 97 -10.08 -26.14 -1.92
C ASP A 97 -10.68 -27.26 -1.07
N GLY A 98 -12.00 -27.20 -0.95
CA GLY A 98 -12.79 -28.26 -0.36
C GLY A 98 -12.78 -29.46 -1.28
N ASN A 99 -11.85 -30.39 -1.08
CA ASN A 99 -12.02 -31.75 -1.61
C ASN A 99 -12.41 -32.71 -0.48
N ASN A 100 -13.74 -32.87 -0.33
CA ASN A 100 -14.38 -33.99 0.34
C ASN A 100 -13.87 -35.31 -0.24
N ASN A 101 -13.24 -36.14 0.59
CA ASN A 101 -13.24 -37.58 0.39
C ASN A 101 -13.84 -38.25 1.63
N ASP A 102 -15.16 -38.18 1.73
CA ASP A 102 -15.98 -39.16 2.45
C ASP A 102 -16.25 -40.36 1.54
N HIS A 103 -16.35 -41.54 2.16
CA HIS A 103 -16.80 -42.82 1.61
C HIS A 103 -15.79 -43.60 0.72
N SER A 104 -15.26 -44.73 1.16
CA SER A 104 -16.09 -45.91 1.48
C SER A 104 -15.42 -46.85 2.48
N THR A 105 -16.15 -47.13 3.55
CA THR A 105 -16.04 -48.40 4.30
C THR A 105 -16.88 -49.45 3.58
N LYS A 106 -16.33 -50.67 3.46
CA LYS A 106 -17.00 -52.00 3.54
C LYS A 106 -16.45 -52.98 2.50
N GLY A 107 -16.16 -54.20 2.97
CA GLY A 107 -16.13 -55.41 2.16
C GLY A 107 -14.91 -56.26 2.42
#